data_AF-A0A396HJZ2-F1
#
_entry.id   AF-A0A396HJZ2-F1
#
_cell.length_a   1.000
_cell.length_b   1.000
_cell.length_c   1.000
_cell.angle_alpha   90.00
_cell.angle_beta   90.00
_cell.angle_gamma   90.00
#
_symmetry.space_group_name_H-M   'P 1'
#
loop_
_entity.id
_entity.type
_entity.pdbx_description
1 polymer ?
#
loop_
_entity_poly.entity_id
_entity_poly.type
_entity_poly.pdbx_seq_one_letter_code
_entity_poly.pdbx_strand_id
1 'polypeptide(L)'
;MSFKLGQVQTIVVSSPQIAELFLKTHDSIFSSTPKAFAADYMTYGKKGIIFTEYGDYWRNMRKLCSVQLLHSSKVEMFAPLRKEEVGLLVKSLRNSATLHEVVNVSKVVAELIENITCKMILGRSKDDFDLKGLVHEGDVIDWKI
;
A
#
# COMPACT_ATOMS: atom_id res chain seq x y z
N MET A 1 24.21 1.14 -13.71
CA MET A 1 24.55 2.56 -13.47
C MET A 1 24.66 2.75 -11.96
N SER A 2 25.67 3.44 -11.45
CA SER A 2 25.81 3.72 -10.01
C SER A 2 26.05 5.20 -9.75
N PHE A 3 25.45 5.73 -8.68
CA PHE A 3 25.61 7.12 -8.24
C PHE A 3 25.24 7.25 -6.77
N LYS A 4 25.51 8.40 -6.16
CA LYS A 4 25.16 8.67 -4.76
C LYS A 4 23.87 9.48 -4.68
N LEU A 5 22.88 8.98 -3.94
CA LEU A 5 21.71 9.73 -3.50
C LEU A 5 22.01 10.33 -2.13
N GLY A 6 22.45 11.59 -2.12
CA GLY A 6 23.01 12.21 -0.92
C GLY A 6 24.28 11.46 -0.49
N GLN A 7 24.26 10.87 0.70
CA GLN A 7 25.37 10.06 1.22
C GLN A 7 25.22 8.55 0.95
N VAL A 8 24.12 8.13 0.32
CA VAL A 8 23.82 6.71 0.10
C VAL A 8 24.29 6.30 -1.30
N GLN A 9 25.19 5.31 -1.38
CA GLN A 9 25.55 4.70 -2.66
C GLN A 9 24.35 3.93 -3.23
N THR A 10 24.00 4.20 -4.48
CA THR A 10 22.84 3.60 -5.16
C THR A 10 23.28 2.98 -6.47
N ILE A 11 22.69 1.83 -6.79
CA ILE A 11 22.86 1.13 -8.06
C ILE A 11 21.48 1.05 -8.71
N VAL A 12 21.38 1.54 -9.95
CA VAL A 12 20.15 1.46 -10.75
C VAL A 12 20.24 0.29 -11.71
N VAL A 13 19.24 -0.57 -11.61
CA VAL A 13 19.00 -1.72 -12.48
C VAL A 13 17.91 -1.35 -13.48
N SER A 14 18.24 -1.33 -14.77
CA SER A 14 17.33 -0.91 -15.86
C SER A 14 17.22 -1.95 -16.97
N SER A 15 17.53 -3.22 -16.67
CA SER A 15 17.42 -4.34 -17.61
C SER A 15 16.65 -5.48 -16.93
N PRO A 16 15.72 -6.14 -17.64
CA PRO A 16 14.97 -7.27 -17.09
C PRO A 16 15.87 -8.46 -16.74
N GLN A 17 16.94 -8.70 -17.51
CA GLN A 17 17.91 -9.77 -17.23
C GLN A 17 18.62 -9.55 -15.89
N ILE A 18 19.03 -8.31 -15.61
CA ILE A 18 19.66 -7.96 -14.33
C ILE A 18 18.62 -7.91 -13.20
N ALA A 19 17.38 -7.50 -13.51
CA ALA A 19 16.27 -7.54 -12.55
C ALA A 19 15.99 -8.97 -12.08
N GLU A 20 15.98 -9.95 -12.98
CA GLU A 20 15.78 -11.36 -12.62
C GLU A 20 16.90 -11.88 -11.70
N LEU A 21 18.15 -11.52 -11.97
CA LEU A 21 19.27 -11.94 -11.12
C LEU A 21 19.10 -11.48 -9.67
N PHE A 22 18.65 -10.25 -9.42
CA PHE A 22 18.54 -9.74 -8.05
C PHE A 22 17.18 -10.04 -7.39
N LEU A 23 16.08 -10.07 -8.14
CA LEU A 23 14.73 -10.30 -7.58
C LEU A 23 14.35 -11.77 -7.45
N LYS A 24 15.09 -12.67 -8.09
CA LYS A 24 14.77 -14.11 -8.13
C LYS A 24 15.97 -14.99 -7.84
N THR A 25 17.07 -14.84 -8.57
CA THR A 25 18.24 -15.74 -8.42
C THR A 25 18.99 -15.48 -7.11
N HIS A 26 19.13 -14.21 -6.72
CA HIS A 26 19.85 -13.76 -5.53
C HIS A 26 18.95 -12.97 -4.58
N ASP A 27 17.64 -13.24 -4.59
CA ASP A 27 16.62 -12.52 -3.83
C ASP A 27 16.92 -12.48 -2.32
N SER A 28 17.37 -13.60 -1.74
CA SER A 28 17.75 -13.70 -0.34
C SER A 28 18.84 -12.69 0.08
N ILE A 29 19.76 -12.33 -0.82
CA ILE A 29 20.84 -11.37 -0.56
C ILE A 29 20.31 -9.93 -0.64
N PHE A 30 19.42 -9.65 -1.59
CA PHE A 30 18.93 -8.29 -1.90
C PHE A 30 17.55 -7.96 -1.31
N SER A 31 16.98 -8.87 -0.51
CA SER A 31 15.63 -8.74 0.07
C SER A 31 15.55 -7.77 1.25
N SER A 32 16.68 -7.36 1.81
CA SER A 32 16.73 -6.39 2.92
C SER A 32 16.47 -4.97 2.41
N THR A 33 15.50 -4.30 3.03
CA THR A 33 15.15 -2.91 2.72
C THR A 33 16.18 -1.94 3.30
N PRO A 34 16.63 -0.91 2.55
CA PRO A 34 17.49 0.14 3.10
C PRO A 34 16.83 0.81 4.31
N LYS A 35 17.60 1.03 5.38
CA LYS A 35 17.12 1.73 6.58
C LYS A 35 16.80 3.18 6.23
N ALA A 36 15.53 3.57 6.36
CA ALA A 36 15.09 4.95 6.24
C ALA A 36 14.59 5.43 7.61
N PHE A 37 15.12 6.53 8.11
CA PHE A 37 14.76 7.06 9.43
C PHE A 37 13.25 7.32 9.57
N ALA A 38 12.63 7.89 8.53
CA ALA A 38 11.19 8.08 8.47
C ALA A 38 10.41 6.75 8.56
N ALA A 39 10.95 5.67 8.01
CA ALA A 39 10.30 4.36 8.08
C ALA A 39 10.38 3.75 9.49
N ASP A 40 11.48 3.96 10.21
CA ASP A 40 11.61 3.52 11.61
C ASP A 40 10.57 4.20 12.51
N TYR A 41 10.36 5.50 12.28
CA TYR A 41 9.34 6.30 12.97
C TYR A 41 7.92 5.83 12.63
N MET A 42 7.57 5.77 11.34
CA MET A 42 6.22 5.40 10.87
C MET A 42 5.81 3.96 11.24
N THR A 43 6.77 3.05 11.44
CA THR A 43 6.48 1.63 11.70
C THR A 43 6.66 1.24 13.17
N TYR A 44 6.71 2.21 14.08
CA TYR A 44 6.88 1.98 15.52
C TYR A 44 8.07 1.05 15.82
N GLY A 45 9.23 1.36 15.22
CA GLY A 45 10.44 0.56 15.37
C GLY A 45 10.46 -0.71 14.53
N LYS A 46 10.11 -0.63 13.24
CA LYS A 46 10.21 -1.73 12.25
C LYS A 46 9.27 -2.91 12.48
N LYS A 47 8.04 -2.65 12.93
CA LYS A 47 7.00 -3.69 13.09
C LYS A 47 6.01 -3.74 11.91
N GLY A 48 6.43 -3.28 10.72
CA GLY A 48 5.62 -3.30 9.50
C GLY A 48 5.93 -4.50 8.59
N ILE A 49 5.19 -4.64 7.48
CA ILE A 49 5.56 -5.59 6.41
C ILE A 49 6.44 -4.94 5.33
N ILE A 50 6.36 -3.61 5.17
CA ILE A 50 6.99 -2.87 4.05
C ILE A 50 8.45 -2.50 4.37
N PHE A 51 8.72 -1.99 5.56
CA PHE A 51 10.02 -1.43 5.94
C PHE A 51 10.83 -2.30 6.90
N THR A 52 10.38 -3.52 7.15
CA THR A 52 11.07 -4.45 8.05
C THR A 52 12.12 -5.24 7.29
N GLU A 53 13.30 -5.37 7.89
CA GLU A 53 14.40 -6.15 7.35
C GLU A 53 13.99 -7.62 7.14
N TYR A 54 14.58 -8.25 6.14
CA TYR A 54 14.29 -9.63 5.83
C TYR A 54 14.70 -10.55 6.99
N GLY A 55 13.74 -11.37 7.46
CA GLY A 55 13.93 -12.24 8.61
C GLY A 55 12.68 -13.06 8.90
N ASP A 56 12.69 -13.84 9.98
CA ASP A 56 11.55 -14.71 10.34
C ASP A 56 10.25 -13.94 10.53
N TYR A 57 10.32 -12.76 11.16
CA TYR A 57 9.15 -11.90 11.33
C TYR A 57 8.55 -11.48 9.98
N TRP A 58 9.37 -10.94 9.07
CA TRP A 58 8.91 -10.51 7.75
C TRP A 58 8.33 -11.68 6.95
N ARG A 59 8.99 -12.85 6.97
CA ARG A 59 8.49 -14.06 6.29
C ARG A 59 7.14 -14.52 6.84
N ASN A 60 6.98 -14.52 8.16
CA ASN A 60 5.73 -14.91 8.80
C ASN A 60 4.59 -13.92 8.50
N MET A 61 4.85 -12.62 8.56
CA MET A 61 3.89 -11.58 8.20
C MET A 61 3.48 -11.66 6.73
N ARG A 62 4.45 -11.85 5.82
CA ARG A 62 4.17 -12.05 4.40
C ARG A 62 3.31 -13.28 4.15
N LYS A 63 3.64 -14.41 4.79
CA LYS A 63 2.84 -15.64 4.70
C LYS A 63 1.41 -15.41 5.20
N LEU A 64 1.24 -14.71 6.33
CA LEU A 64 -0.07 -14.38 6.88
C LEU A 64 -0.90 -13.56 5.87
N CYS A 65 -0.34 -12.47 5.32
CA CYS A 65 -1.02 -11.65 4.32
C CYS A 65 -1.37 -12.46 3.05
N SER A 66 -0.43 -13.26 2.56
CA SER A 66 -0.65 -14.10 1.37
C SER A 66 -1.80 -15.10 1.58
N VAL A 67 -1.91 -15.72 2.75
CA VAL A 67 -2.94 -16.73 3.02
C VAL A 67 -4.29 -16.09 3.40
N GLN A 68 -4.28 -15.05 4.22
CA GLN A 68 -5.52 -14.51 4.80
C GLN A 68 -6.16 -13.38 4.00
N LEU A 69 -5.37 -12.64 3.22
CA LEU A 69 -5.84 -11.46 2.50
C LEU A 69 -5.76 -11.63 0.99
N LEU A 70 -4.64 -12.15 0.49
CA LEU A 70 -4.33 -12.16 -0.94
C LEU A 70 -4.55 -13.52 -1.62
N HIS A 71 -5.02 -14.52 -0.88
CA HIS A 71 -5.31 -15.83 -1.43
C HIS A 71 -6.48 -15.76 -2.41
N SER A 72 -6.44 -16.53 -3.51
CA SER A 72 -7.46 -16.47 -4.58
C SER A 72 -8.88 -16.63 -4.04
N SER A 73 -9.10 -17.58 -3.13
CA SER A 73 -10.41 -17.77 -2.49
C SER A 73 -10.87 -16.55 -1.68
N LYS A 74 -9.97 -15.80 -1.04
CA LYS A 74 -10.29 -14.55 -0.33
C LYS A 74 -10.62 -13.45 -1.33
N VAL A 75 -9.84 -13.34 -2.41
CA VAL A 75 -10.09 -12.38 -3.49
C VAL A 75 -11.47 -12.61 -4.11
N GLU A 76 -11.85 -13.86 -4.35
CA GLU A 76 -13.17 -14.25 -4.88
C GLU A 76 -14.29 -13.97 -3.87
N MET A 77 -14.08 -14.28 -2.59
CA MET A 77 -15.06 -13.99 -1.53
C MET A 77 -15.43 -12.51 -1.46
N PHE A 78 -14.46 -11.61 -1.70
CA PHE A 78 -14.69 -10.15 -1.73
C PHE A 78 -15.09 -9.60 -3.11
N ALA A 79 -15.23 -10.44 -4.15
CA ALA A 79 -15.62 -9.98 -5.48
C ALA A 79 -17.00 -9.28 -5.52
N PRO A 80 -18.04 -9.76 -4.81
CA PRO A 80 -19.34 -9.06 -4.77
C PRO A 80 -19.22 -7.64 -4.20
N LEU A 81 -18.47 -7.48 -3.11
CA LEU A 81 -18.22 -6.18 -2.46
C LEU A 81 -17.52 -5.22 -3.42
N ARG A 82 -16.45 -5.66 -4.10
CA ARG A 82 -15.76 -4.80 -5.08
C ARG A 82 -16.67 -4.41 -6.24
N LYS A 83 -17.52 -5.33 -6.71
CA LYS A 83 -18.49 -5.07 -7.78
C LYS A 83 -19.52 -4.03 -7.36
N GLU A 84 -20.01 -4.11 -6.13
CA GLU A 84 -20.93 -3.13 -5.55
C GLU A 84 -20.31 -1.73 -5.50
N GLU A 85 -19.12 -1.61 -4.92
CA GLU A 85 -18.40 -0.32 -4.80
C GLU A 85 -18.12 0.33 -6.17
N VAL A 86 -17.67 -0.47 -7.14
CA VAL A 86 -17.46 0.00 -8.51
C VAL A 86 -18.80 0.42 -9.15
N GLY A 87 -19.88 -0.32 -8.90
CA GLY A 87 -21.21 0.03 -9.38
C GLY A 87 -21.70 1.37 -8.84
N LEU A 88 -21.45 1.66 -7.57
CA LEU A 88 -21.75 2.95 -6.95
C LEU A 88 -20.95 4.09 -7.60
N LEU A 89 -19.65 3.89 -7.83
CA LEU A 89 -18.82 4.87 -8.53
C LEU A 89 -19.33 5.15 -9.95
N VAL A 90 -19.62 4.10 -10.72
CA VAL A 90 -20.14 4.24 -12.10
C VAL A 90 -21.47 5.00 -12.12
N LYS A 91 -22.37 4.71 -11.17
CA LYS A 91 -23.64 5.44 -11.03
C LYS A 91 -23.40 6.92 -10.71
N SER A 92 -22.47 7.22 -9.80
CA SER A 92 -22.09 8.60 -9.46
C SER A 92 -21.53 9.34 -10.68
N LEU A 93 -20.59 8.73 -11.41
CA LEU A 93 -20.01 9.30 -12.63
C LEU A 93 -21.06 9.54 -13.72
N ARG A 94 -22.04 8.64 -13.87
CA ARG A 94 -23.15 8.84 -14.80
C ARG A 94 -23.97 10.09 -14.45
N ASN A 95 -24.24 10.31 -13.17
CA ASN A 95 -24.95 11.50 -12.71
C ASN A 95 -24.15 12.78 -13.00
N SER A 96 -22.87 12.81 -12.64
CA SER A 96 -22.00 13.96 -12.96
C SER A 96 -21.91 14.21 -14.47
N ALA A 97 -21.90 13.15 -15.30
CA ALA A 97 -21.95 13.30 -16.75
C ALA A 97 -23.28 13.92 -17.22
N THR A 98 -24.44 13.54 -16.66
CA THR A 98 -25.72 14.19 -16.99
C THR A 98 -25.76 15.66 -16.60
N LEU A 99 -25.07 16.02 -15.52
CA LEU A 99 -24.94 17.39 -15.03
C LEU A 99 -23.81 18.16 -15.73
N HIS A 100 -23.07 17.53 -16.65
CA HIS A 100 -21.90 18.10 -17.33
C HIS A 100 -20.82 18.61 -16.36
N GLU A 101 -20.67 17.93 -15.23
CA GLU A 101 -19.67 18.27 -14.20
C GLU A 101 -18.28 17.73 -14.57
N VAL A 102 -17.26 18.53 -14.25
CA VAL A 102 -15.87 18.08 -14.33
C VAL A 102 -15.53 17.24 -13.10
N VAL A 103 -15.06 16.01 -13.31
CA VAL A 103 -14.71 15.09 -12.24
C VAL A 103 -13.20 14.87 -12.17
N ASN A 104 -12.64 14.95 -10.96
CA ASN A 104 -11.28 14.51 -10.69
C ASN A 104 -11.25 12.97 -10.55
N VAL A 105 -10.86 12.28 -11.62
CA VAL A 105 -10.83 10.80 -11.68
C VAL A 105 -9.86 10.21 -10.64
N SER A 106 -8.69 10.81 -10.45
CA SER A 106 -7.70 10.33 -9.48
C SER A 106 -8.27 10.33 -8.06
N LYS A 107 -9.02 11.38 -7.69
CA LYS A 107 -9.66 11.47 -6.37
C LYS A 107 -10.71 10.38 -6.17
N VAL A 108 -11.64 10.22 -7.12
CA VAL A 108 -12.74 9.24 -6.96
C VAL A 108 -12.26 7.79 -7.00
N VAL A 109 -11.18 7.49 -7.76
CA VAL A 109 -10.56 6.16 -7.75
C VAL A 109 -9.82 5.91 -6.44
N ALA A 110 -9.10 6.90 -5.90
CA ALA A 110 -8.46 6.77 -4.59
C ALA A 110 -9.48 6.52 -3.49
N GLU A 111 -10.61 7.23 -3.50
CA GLU A 111 -11.72 7.04 -2.55
C GLU A 111 -12.37 5.66 -2.68
N LEU A 112 -12.52 5.15 -3.91
CA LEU A 112 -13.01 3.78 -4.15
C LEU A 112 -12.07 2.74 -3.53
N ILE A 113 -10.76 2.87 -3.76
CA ILE A 113 -9.76 1.93 -3.22
C ILE A 113 -9.78 1.98 -1.69
N GLU A 114 -9.81 3.18 -1.10
CA GLU A 114 -9.92 3.39 0.35
C GLU A 114 -11.15 2.69 0.93
N ASN A 115 -12.34 2.88 0.34
CA ASN A 115 -13.58 2.25 0.78
C ASN A 115 -13.53 0.72 0.70
N ILE A 116 -13.07 0.18 -0.44
CA ILE A 116 -12.92 -1.27 -0.63
C ILE A 116 -11.96 -1.83 0.42
N THR A 117 -10.81 -1.20 0.63
CA THR A 117 -9.82 -1.65 1.61
C THR A 117 -10.37 -1.61 3.03
N CYS A 118 -11.04 -0.53 3.44
CA CYS A 118 -11.66 -0.42 4.76
C CYS A 118 -12.71 -1.52 4.98
N LYS A 119 -13.60 -1.74 4.02
CA LYS A 119 -14.64 -2.78 4.15
C LYS A 119 -14.05 -4.19 4.15
N MET A 120 -13.00 -4.44 3.37
CA MET A 120 -12.33 -5.76 3.34
C MET A 120 -11.57 -6.05 4.64
N ILE A 121 -10.92 -5.05 5.26
CA ILE A 121 -10.07 -5.25 6.44
C ILE A 121 -10.87 -5.09 7.75
N LEU A 122 -11.69 -4.05 7.85
CA LEU A 122 -12.40 -3.66 9.07
C LEU A 122 -13.88 -4.06 9.07
N GLY A 123 -14.43 -4.49 7.92
CA GLY A 123 -15.85 -4.80 7.79
C GLY A 123 -16.78 -3.57 7.80
N ARG A 124 -16.22 -2.36 7.68
CA ARG A 124 -16.96 -1.08 7.82
C ARG A 124 -16.57 -0.06 6.76
N SER A 125 -17.40 0.97 6.58
CA SER A 125 -17.07 2.10 5.68
C SER A 125 -15.97 2.96 6.29
N LYS A 126 -15.28 3.75 5.47
CA LYS A 126 -14.35 4.77 5.97
C LYS A 126 -15.06 5.85 6.78
N ASP A 127 -16.35 6.10 6.53
CA ASP A 127 -17.11 7.12 7.27
C ASP A 127 -17.29 6.74 8.75
N ASP A 128 -17.11 5.45 9.08
CA ASP A 128 -17.15 4.93 10.45
C ASP A 128 -15.80 5.07 11.18
N PHE A 129 -14.72 5.44 10.47
CA PHE A 129 -13.35 5.53 11.00
C PHE A 129 -12.58 6.69 10.37
N ASP A 130 -12.21 7.71 11.17
CA ASP A 130 -11.34 8.78 10.70
C ASP A 130 -9.87 8.33 10.58
N LEU A 131 -9.58 7.49 9.58
CA LEU A 131 -8.24 7.03 9.25
C LEU A 131 -7.31 8.20 8.90
N LYS A 132 -7.84 9.26 8.30
CA LYS A 132 -7.05 10.45 7.94
C LYS A 132 -6.65 11.23 9.18
N GLY A 133 -7.57 11.43 10.12
CA GLY A 133 -7.28 12.00 11.43
C GLY A 133 -6.21 11.20 12.18
N LEU A 134 -6.30 9.87 12.17
CA LEU A 134 -5.31 9.01 12.84
C LEU A 134 -3.93 9.05 12.19
N VAL A 135 -3.84 9.12 10.85
CA VAL A 135 -2.57 9.27 10.14
C VAL A 135 -1.98 10.66 10.38
N HIS A 136 -2.81 11.71 10.37
CA HIS A 136 -2.35 13.07 10.66
C HIS A 136 -1.96 13.28 12.12
N GLU A 137 -2.61 12.64 13.09
CA GLU A 137 -2.17 12.64 14.50
C GLU A 137 -0.79 12.00 14.66
N GLY A 138 -0.51 10.93 13.91
CA GLY A 138 0.82 10.30 13.85
C GLY A 138 1.91 11.21 13.29
N ASP A 139 1.57 12.13 12.39
CA ASP A 139 2.52 13.10 11.81
C ASP A 139 2.67 14.38 12.67
N VAL A 140 1.68 14.75 13.47
CA VAL A 140 1.64 16.02 14.22
C VAL A 140 2.31 15.92 15.61
N ILE A 141 2.42 14.72 16.19
CA ILE A 141 2.88 14.57 17.59
C ILE A 141 4.40 14.77 17.78
N ASP A 142 5.25 14.88 16.74
CA ASP A 142 6.72 14.91 16.94
C ASP A 142 7.53 15.95 16.13
N TRP A 143 6.91 17.05 15.70
CA TRP A 143 7.64 18.22 15.16
C TRP A 143 7.89 19.35 16.17
N LYS A 144 7.71 19.07 17.47
CA LYS A 144 8.19 19.94 18.56
C LYS A 144 9.39 19.31 19.26
N ILE A 145 10.52 19.34 18.57
CA ILE A 145 11.84 19.44 19.22
C ILE A 145 12.35 20.85 18.96
#